data_AF-A0ABD5W0A8-F1
#
_entry.id   AF-A0ABD5W0A8-F1
#
_cell.length_a   1.000
_cell.length_b   1.000
_cell.length_c   1.000
_cell.angle_alpha   90.00
_cell.angle_beta   90.00
_cell.angle_gamma   90.00
#
_symmetry.space_group_name_H-M   'P 1'
#
loop_
_entity.id
_entity.type
_entity.pdbx_description
1 polymer ?
#
loop_
_entity_poly.entity_id
_entity_poly.type
_entity_poly.pdbx_seq_one_letter_code
_entity_poly.pdbx_strand_id
1 'polypeptide(L)'
;MSEEELGSVVEKVKTAEVSDEYGPGNERWEMRPLSELMEPVLGKTPKRSEDEYWGGDIQWASAKDISQSETRHVYDTAENMTEAGKEAATPQSFLQVL
;
A
#
# COMPACT_ATOMS: atom_id res chain seq x y z
N MET A 1 22.50 -20.22 1.67
CA MET A 1 21.32 -21.10 1.56
C MET A 1 21.18 -21.47 0.11
N SER A 2 21.09 -22.76 -0.18
CA SER A 2 20.85 -23.25 -1.54
C SER A 2 19.39 -23.04 -1.96
N GLU A 3 19.13 -23.10 -3.27
CA GLU A 3 17.77 -23.01 -3.85
C GLU A 3 16.83 -24.10 -3.31
N GLU A 4 17.39 -25.28 -3.05
CA GLU A 4 16.69 -26.42 -2.45
C GLU A 4 16.32 -26.16 -0.98
N GLU A 5 17.24 -25.58 -0.21
CA GLU A 5 16.96 -25.16 1.17
C GLU A 5 15.87 -24.08 1.22
N LEU A 6 15.90 -23.10 0.32
CA LEU A 6 14.88 -22.06 0.19
C LEU A 6 13.50 -22.65 -0.14
N GLY A 7 13.43 -23.56 -1.10
CA GLY A 7 12.18 -24.24 -1.46
C GLY A 7 11.57 -25.00 -0.27
N SER A 8 12.40 -25.70 0.49
CA SER A 8 11.95 -26.45 1.69
C SER A 8 11.43 -25.54 2.81
N VAL A 9 12.03 -24.36 2.99
CA VAL A 9 11.58 -23.37 3.98
C VAL A 9 10.26 -22.75 3.56
N VAL A 10 10.10 -22.40 2.28
CA VAL A 10 8.86 -21.81 1.76
C VAL A 10 7.68 -22.77 1.93
N GLU A 11 7.83 -24.05 1.60
CA GLU A 11 6.76 -25.04 1.79
C GLU A 11 6.39 -25.22 3.28
N LYS A 12 7.39 -25.29 4.17
CA LYS A 12 7.14 -25.36 5.61
C LYS A 12 6.37 -24.14 6.14
N VAL A 13 6.72 -22.94 5.68
CA VAL A 13 6.07 -21.70 6.12
C VAL A 13 4.62 -21.62 5.64
N LYS A 14 4.32 -22.11 4.43
CA LYS A 14 2.94 -22.10 3.90
C LYS A 14 1.95 -22.92 4.73
N THR A 15 2.42 -24.01 5.34
CA THR A 15 1.58 -24.92 6.15
C THR A 15 1.74 -24.72 7.64
N ALA A 16 2.64 -23.83 8.07
CA ALA A 16 2.88 -23.58 9.47
C ALA A 16 1.69 -22.84 10.08
N GLU A 17 1.17 -23.37 11.18
CA GLU A 17 0.28 -22.61 12.04
C GLU A 17 1.10 -21.54 12.78
N VAL A 18 0.51 -20.35 12.93
CA VAL A 18 1.13 -19.31 13.75
C VAL A 18 1.17 -19.83 15.18
N SER A 19 2.35 -19.81 15.81
CA SER A 19 2.47 -20.34 17.17
C SER A 19 1.57 -19.56 18.13
N ASP A 20 1.05 -20.25 19.16
CA ASP A 20 0.21 -19.63 20.17
C ASP A 20 0.89 -18.46 20.90
N GLU A 21 2.22 -18.39 20.90
CA GLU A 21 3.01 -17.28 21.49
C GLU A 21 2.96 -16.00 20.64
N TYR A 22 2.98 -16.13 19.31
CA TYR A 22 2.96 -15.00 18.37
C TYR A 22 1.61 -14.82 17.66
N GLY A 23 0.66 -15.68 17.99
CA GLY A 23 -0.71 -15.63 17.49
C GLY A 23 -1.51 -14.47 18.09
N PRO A 24 -2.51 -13.97 17.37
CA PRO A 24 -3.43 -12.98 17.91
C PRO A 24 -4.27 -13.55 19.06
N GLY A 25 -4.64 -12.70 20.02
CA GLY A 25 -5.61 -13.03 21.07
C GLY A 25 -5.01 -13.76 22.28
N ASN A 26 -3.75 -13.48 22.60
CA ASN A 26 -3.04 -14.05 23.75
C ASN A 26 -2.60 -12.95 24.74
N GLU A 27 -1.89 -13.35 25.81
CA GLU A 27 -1.42 -12.41 26.85
C GLU A 27 -0.44 -11.34 26.33
N ARG A 28 0.24 -11.59 25.20
CA ARG A 28 1.20 -10.66 24.55
C ARG A 28 0.58 -9.83 23.44
N TRP A 29 -0.36 -10.39 22.69
CA TRP A 29 -0.96 -9.80 21.49
C TRP A 29 -2.48 -9.73 21.64
N GLU A 30 -2.95 -8.59 22.14
CA GLU A 30 -4.38 -8.31 22.23
C GLU A 30 -5.01 -8.13 20.83
N MET A 31 -6.17 -8.74 20.62
CA MET A 31 -6.95 -8.54 19.39
C MET A 31 -7.78 -7.26 19.49
N ARG A 32 -7.50 -6.30 18.63
CA ARG A 32 -8.28 -5.06 18.52
C ARG A 32 -8.78 -4.82 17.10
N PRO A 33 -9.99 -4.24 16.94
CA PRO A 33 -10.45 -3.77 15.65
C PRO A 33 -9.49 -2.73 15.08
N LEU A 34 -9.17 -2.87 13.79
CA LEU A 34 -8.27 -1.95 13.11
C LEU A 34 -8.78 -0.50 13.14
N SER A 35 -10.10 -0.30 13.15
CA SER A 35 -10.76 1.00 13.26
C SER A 35 -10.49 1.74 14.58
N GLU A 36 -10.01 1.06 15.62
CA GLU A 36 -9.62 1.71 16.88
C GLU A 36 -8.19 2.26 16.84
N LEU A 37 -7.36 1.74 15.93
CA LEU A 37 -5.95 2.05 15.83
C LEU A 37 -5.62 2.95 14.64
N MET A 38 -6.45 2.94 13.60
CA MET A 38 -6.24 3.72 12.40
C MET A 38 -7.53 4.31 11.84
N GLU A 39 -7.37 5.47 11.21
CA GLU A 39 -8.40 6.11 10.40
C GLU A 39 -8.09 5.89 8.91
N PRO A 40 -9.03 5.36 8.11
CA PRO A 40 -8.79 5.14 6.69
C PRO A 40 -8.78 6.48 5.94
N VAL A 41 -7.66 6.77 5.28
CA VAL A 41 -7.52 7.91 4.38
C VAL A 41 -7.58 7.39 2.96
N LEU A 42 -8.63 7.77 2.24
CA LEU A 42 -8.84 7.36 0.86
C LEU A 42 -8.62 8.55 -0.06
N GLY A 43 -7.68 8.44 -0.99
CA GLY A 43 -7.56 9.42 -2.09
C GLY A 43 -8.70 9.32 -3.10
N LYS A 44 -8.65 10.17 -4.11
CA LYS A 44 -9.52 10.14 -5.29
C LYS A 44 -8.66 9.97 -6.54
N THR A 45 -9.24 9.37 -7.57
CA THR A 45 -8.62 9.38 -8.91
C THR A 45 -9.11 10.65 -9.63
N PRO A 46 -8.20 11.57 -10.04
CA PRO A 46 -8.59 12.71 -10.86
C PRO A 46 -9.25 12.24 -12.16
N LYS A 47 -10.09 13.09 -12.75
CA LYS A 47 -10.72 12.75 -14.02
C LYS A 47 -9.64 12.55 -15.09
N ARG A 48 -9.68 11.40 -15.76
CA ARG A 48 -8.77 11.05 -16.85
C ARG A 48 -8.97 11.89 -18.12
N SER A 49 -10.14 12.51 -18.26
CA SER A 49 -10.49 13.35 -19.41
C SER A 49 -10.01 14.80 -19.28
N GLU A 50 -9.52 15.20 -18.10
CA GLU A 50 -9.05 16.56 -17.84
C GLU A 50 -7.53 16.57 -17.96
N ASP A 51 -7.03 16.92 -19.14
CA ASP A 51 -5.58 16.92 -19.43
C ASP A 51 -4.79 17.82 -18.47
N GLU A 52 -5.41 18.86 -17.90
CA GLU A 52 -4.81 19.75 -16.90
C GLU A 52 -4.32 19.04 -15.63
N TYR A 53 -4.82 17.83 -15.35
CA TYR A 53 -4.41 17.04 -14.18
C TYR A 53 -3.20 16.15 -14.43
N TRP A 54 -2.79 15.96 -15.69
CA TRP A 54 -1.82 14.93 -16.08
C TRP A 54 -0.58 15.53 -16.76
N GLY A 55 0.51 14.77 -16.77
CA GLY A 55 1.76 15.18 -17.43
C GLY A 55 2.59 16.22 -16.68
N GLY A 56 2.36 16.36 -15.36
CA GLY A 56 3.21 17.17 -14.48
C GLY A 56 4.40 16.37 -13.93
N ASP A 57 5.00 16.87 -12.85
CA ASP A 57 6.20 16.27 -12.25
C ASP A 57 5.90 15.32 -11.08
N ILE A 58 4.65 15.25 -10.62
CA ILE A 58 4.28 14.47 -9.43
C ILE A 58 3.95 13.05 -9.83
N GLN A 59 4.68 12.07 -9.33
CA GLN A 59 4.42 10.65 -9.61
C GLN A 59 3.04 10.20 -9.08
N TRP A 60 2.24 9.55 -9.93
CA TRP A 60 0.95 9.00 -9.54
C TRP A 60 0.99 7.46 -9.53
N ALA A 61 1.17 6.88 -8.34
CA ALA A 61 1.28 5.43 -8.19
C ALA A 61 -0.09 4.74 -8.31
N SER A 62 -0.26 3.96 -9.36
CA SER A 62 -1.42 3.11 -9.59
C SER A 62 -1.24 1.72 -8.99
N ALA A 63 -2.34 0.95 -8.91
CA ALA A 63 -2.26 -0.47 -8.55
C ALA A 63 -1.37 -1.28 -9.52
N LYS A 64 -1.25 -0.84 -10.77
CA LYS A 64 -0.38 -1.48 -11.76
C LYS A 64 1.09 -1.27 -11.41
N ASP A 65 1.50 -0.06 -11.01
CA ASP A 65 2.88 0.24 -10.63
C ASP A 65 3.30 -0.61 -9.42
N ILE A 66 2.38 -0.84 -8.48
CA ILE A 66 2.64 -1.67 -7.30
C ILE A 66 2.72 -3.16 -7.68
N SER A 67 1.77 -3.66 -8.46
CA SER A 67 1.70 -5.10 -8.81
C SER A 67 2.77 -5.55 -9.80
N GLN A 68 3.31 -4.63 -10.60
CA GLN A 68 4.35 -4.91 -11.59
C GLN A 68 5.75 -4.52 -11.12
N SER A 69 5.91 -3.99 -9.90
CA SER A 69 7.24 -3.72 -9.37
C SER A 69 8.00 -5.02 -9.16
N GLU A 70 9.16 -5.14 -9.81
CA GLU A 70 10.09 -6.26 -9.62
C GLU A 70 10.77 -6.21 -8.25
N THR A 71 10.69 -5.06 -7.58
CA THR A 71 11.26 -4.84 -6.25
C THR A 71 10.16 -4.55 -5.23
N ARG A 72 10.53 -4.52 -3.95
CA ARG A 72 9.60 -4.15 -2.88
C ARG A 72 9.26 -2.66 -2.85
N HIS A 73 9.87 -1.85 -3.72
CA HIS A 73 9.76 -0.39 -3.73
C HIS A 73 9.33 0.09 -5.11
N VAL A 74 8.62 1.22 -5.15
CA VAL A 74 8.26 1.91 -6.40
C VAL A 74 9.10 3.19 -6.46
N TYR A 75 9.98 3.27 -7.45
CA TYR A 75 10.86 4.43 -7.66
C TYR A 75 10.35 5.35 -8.76
N ASP A 76 9.54 4.82 -9.66
CA ASP A 76 8.92 5.57 -10.74
C ASP A 76 7.53 5.05 -11.06
N THR A 77 6.72 5.89 -11.68
CA THR A 77 5.32 5.59 -12.02
C THR A 77 5.09 5.76 -13.50
N ALA A 78 4.18 4.96 -14.07
CA ALA A 78 3.87 5.06 -15.49
C ALA A 78 3.28 6.42 -15.90
N GLU A 79 2.66 7.13 -14.96
CA GLU A 79 2.02 8.42 -15.19
C GLU A 79 2.37 9.42 -14.09
N ASN A 80 2.36 10.70 -14.45
CA ASN A 80 2.58 11.80 -13.54
C ASN A 80 1.40 12.78 -13.62
N MET A 81 1.18 13.51 -12.54
CA MET A 81 0.14 14.52 -12.39
C MET A 81 0.72 15.90 -12.13
N THR A 82 -0.09 16.91 -12.44
CA THR A 82 0.17 18.30 -12.06
C THR A 82 -0.23 18.55 -10.60
N GLU A 83 0.12 19.70 -10.04
CA GLU A 83 -0.37 20.09 -8.71
C GLU A 83 -1.92 20.18 -8.68
N ALA A 84 -2.56 20.64 -9.77
CA ALA A 84 -4.01 20.62 -9.88
C ALA A 84 -4.59 19.20 -9.83
N GLY A 85 -3.91 18.23 -10.47
CA GLY A 85 -4.27 16.82 -10.38
C GLY A 85 -4.13 16.26 -8.96
N LYS A 86 -3.08 16.64 -8.24
CA LYS A 86 -2.87 16.25 -6.83
C LYS A 86 -3.93 16.85 -5.91
N GLU A 87 -4.28 18.12 -6.07
CA GLU A 87 -5.36 18.74 -5.30
C GLU A 87 -6.70 18.04 -5.57
N ALA A 88 -7.00 17.72 -6.83
CA ALA A 88 -8.20 16.96 -7.21
C ALA A 88 -8.23 15.53 -6.65
N ALA A 89 -7.05 14.90 -6.49
CA ALA A 89 -6.88 13.58 -5.89
C ALA A 89 -6.98 13.59 -4.34
N THR A 90 -6.78 14.74 -3.71
CA THR A 90 -6.71 14.85 -2.25
C THR A 90 -8.10 15.08 -1.65
N PRO A 91 -8.53 14.33 -0.63
CA PRO A 91 -9.81 14.56 0.04
C PRO A 91 -9.78 15.87 0.83
N GLN A 92 -10.85 16.68 0.73
CA GLN A 92 -11.01 17.87 1.59
C GLN A 92 -10.93 17.54 3.10
N SER A 93 -11.37 16.36 3.54
CA SER A 93 -11.31 15.95 4.95
C SER A 93 -9.88 15.79 5.46
N PHE A 94 -8.90 15.57 4.57
CA PHE A 94 -7.50 15.38 4.95
C PHE A 94 -6.78 16.71 5.26
N LEU A 95 -7.33 17.85 4.81
CA LEU A 95 -6.76 19.19 5.04
C LEU A 95 -7.11 19.80 6.41
N GLN A 96 -7.94 19.13 7.24
CA GLN A 96 -8.27 19.61 8.60
C GLN A 96 -7.47 18.90 9.71
N VAL A 97 -6.63 17.93 9.37
CA VAL A 97 -5.85 17.13 10.33
C VAL A 97 -4.36 17.53 10.34
N LEU A 98 -3.98 18.53 9.53
CA LEU A 98 -2.65 19.17 9.50
C LEU A 98 -2.80 20.67 9.75
#